data_AF-A0A290Z3M6-F1
#
_entry.id   AF-A0A290Z3M6-F1
#
_cell.length_a   1.000
_cell.length_b   1.000
_cell.length_c   1.000
_cell.angle_alpha   90.00
_cell.angle_beta   90.00
_cell.angle_gamma   90.00
#
_symmetry.space_group_name_H-M   'P 1'
#
loop_
_entity.id
_entity.type
_entity.pdbx_description
1 polymer ?
#
loop_
_entity_poly.entity_id
_entity_poly.type
_entity_poly.pdbx_seq_one_letter_code
_entity_poly.pdbx_strand_id
1 'polypeptide(L)'
;MARPEFKEPEFTGTVSLHDYCNTARNILRPYGYQLVVASEELGAALKYTRPQNPEEYKRMPNWVRAELVSRHLAHSAEALIVAQKSLVATYLAYRKYFVGAGPDEIASGPKRKWDYSS
;
A
#
# COMPACT_ATOMS: atom_id res chain seq x y z
N MET A 1 -9.10 -1.87 -20.32
CA MET A 1 -8.22 -1.30 -19.27
C MET A 1 -6.96 -2.14 -19.21
N ALA A 2 -5.78 -1.56 -19.45
CA ALA A 2 -4.52 -2.29 -19.37
C ALA A 2 -4.22 -2.64 -17.91
N ARG A 3 -3.86 -3.90 -17.62
CA ARG A 3 -3.37 -4.27 -16.29
C ARG A 3 -2.00 -3.61 -16.08
N PRO A 4 -1.74 -2.97 -14.94
CA PRO A 4 -0.39 -2.48 -14.64
C PRO A 4 0.53 -3.69 -14.45
N GLU A 5 1.41 -3.92 -15.40
CA GLU A 5 2.41 -4.99 -15.34
C GLU A 5 3.66 -4.49 -14.59
N PHE A 6 4.18 -5.33 -13.70
CA PHE A 6 5.52 -5.14 -13.15
C PHE A 6 6.53 -5.43 -14.27
N LYS A 7 6.96 -4.40 -14.99
CA LYS A 7 8.13 -4.51 -15.86
C LYS A 7 9.37 -4.68 -15.01
N GLU A 8 10.28 -5.52 -15.48
CA GLU A 8 11.57 -5.70 -14.84
C GLU A 8 12.31 -4.36 -14.83
N PRO A 9 12.68 -3.84 -13.65
CA PRO A 9 13.25 -2.52 -13.54
C PRO A 9 14.72 -2.53 -14.00
N GLU A 10 15.06 -1.66 -14.95
CA GLU A 10 16.46 -1.50 -15.36
C GLU A 10 17.29 -0.69 -14.34
N PHE A 11 16.65 0.03 -13.41
CA PHE A 11 17.28 0.85 -12.36
C PHE A 11 18.49 1.70 -12.83
N THR A 12 18.52 2.10 -14.09
CA THR A 12 19.67 2.75 -14.74
C THR A 12 19.72 4.26 -14.50
N GLY A 13 18.65 4.88 -13.99
CA GLY A 13 18.63 6.31 -13.72
C GLY A 13 17.44 6.82 -12.92
N THR A 14 17.50 8.10 -12.53
CA THR A 14 16.52 8.78 -11.68
C THR A 14 15.08 8.64 -12.16
N VAL A 15 14.84 8.78 -13.46
CA VAL A 15 13.50 8.69 -14.06
C VAL A 15 12.96 7.26 -13.95
N SER A 16 13.75 6.26 -14.34
CA SER A 16 13.35 4.85 -14.25
C SER A 16 13.01 4.42 -12.82
N LEU A 17 13.79 4.87 -11.83
CA LEU A 17 13.55 4.54 -10.42
C LEU A 17 12.31 5.26 -9.88
N HIS A 18 12.14 6.55 -10.20
CA HIS A 18 10.94 7.30 -9.86
C HIS A 18 9.67 6.64 -10.40
N ASP A 19 9.69 6.27 -11.67
CA ASP A 19 8.53 5.70 -12.37
C ASP A 19 8.21 4.30 -11.86
N TYR A 20 9.22 3.49 -11.56
CA TYR A 20 9.03 2.20 -10.90
C TYR A 20 8.40 2.36 -9.52
N CYS A 21 8.95 3.22 -8.65
CA CYS A 21 8.42 3.46 -7.32
C CYS A 21 6.99 4.01 -7.34
N ASN A 22 6.68 4.92 -8.27
CA ASN A 22 5.32 5.45 -8.42
C ASN A 22 4.35 4.43 -9.00
N THR A 23 4.76 3.63 -9.98
CA THR A 23 3.95 2.54 -10.54
C THR A 23 3.60 1.55 -9.44
N ALA A 24 4.59 1.09 -8.67
CA ALA A 24 4.37 0.21 -7.53
C ALA A 24 3.40 0.83 -6.51
N ARG A 25 3.54 2.11 -6.15
CA ARG A 25 2.60 2.80 -5.25
C ARG A 25 1.17 2.83 -5.79
N ASN A 26 1.01 3.11 -7.09
CA ASN A 26 -0.29 3.15 -7.76
C ASN A 26 -0.95 1.77 -7.81
N ILE A 27 -0.17 0.69 -7.84
CA ILE A 27 -0.66 -0.68 -7.73
C ILE A 27 -1.06 -0.98 -6.28
N LEU A 28 -0.16 -0.75 -5.32
CA LEU A 28 -0.37 -1.17 -3.92
C LEU A 28 -1.49 -0.39 -3.21
N ARG A 29 -1.72 0.88 -3.58
CA ARG A 29 -2.69 1.73 -2.89
C ARG A 29 -4.13 1.21 -3.00
N PRO A 30 -4.67 0.91 -4.19
CA PRO A 30 -5.98 0.27 -4.33
C PRO A 30 -6.09 -1.03 -3.55
N TYR A 31 -5.07 -1.89 -3.59
CA TYR A 31 -5.06 -3.15 -2.84
C TYR A 31 -5.09 -2.93 -1.33
N GLY A 32 -4.39 -1.92 -0.81
CA GLY A 32 -4.46 -1.53 0.60
C GLY A 32 -5.90 -1.23 1.03
N TYR A 33 -6.62 -0.41 0.28
CA TYR A 33 -8.02 -0.10 0.58
C TYR A 33 -8.92 -1.33 0.45
N GLN A 34 -8.72 -2.16 -0.57
CA GLN A 34 -9.48 -3.40 -0.73
C GLN A 34 -9.29 -4.35 0.46
N LEU A 35 -8.08 -4.47 0.98
CA LEU A 35 -7.79 -5.31 2.15
C LEU A 35 -8.45 -4.78 3.44
N VAL A 36 -8.54 -3.45 3.61
CA VAL A 36 -9.29 -2.86 4.74
C VAL A 36 -10.75 -3.23 4.64
N VAL A 37 -11.40 -2.98 3.51
CA VAL A 37 -12.82 -3.30 3.31
C VAL A 37 -13.06 -4.81 3.47
N ALA A 38 -12.21 -5.64 2.87
CA ALA A 38 -12.30 -7.09 2.99
C ALA A 38 -12.14 -7.56 4.45
N SER A 39 -11.33 -6.87 5.26
CA SER A 39 -11.20 -7.19 6.69
C SER A 39 -12.52 -6.97 7.44
N GLU A 40 -13.21 -5.86 7.17
CA GLU A 40 -14.50 -5.54 7.80
C GLU A 40 -15.59 -6.53 7.37
N GLU A 41 -15.69 -6.79 6.07
CA GLU A 41 -16.64 -7.73 5.50
C GLU A 41 -16.41 -9.15 6.01
N LEU A 42 -15.15 -9.59 6.07
CA LEU A 42 -14.78 -10.91 6.60
C LEU A 42 -15.14 -11.02 8.08
N GLY A 43 -14.82 -10.00 8.88
CA GLY A 43 -15.16 -9.97 10.30
C GLY A 43 -16.67 -10.00 10.53
N ALA A 44 -17.44 -9.29 9.72
CA ALA A 44 -18.90 -9.31 9.77
C ALA A 44 -19.47 -10.69 9.39
N ALA A 45 -18.98 -11.30 8.32
CA ALA A 45 -19.42 -12.62 7.86
C ALA A 45 -19.11 -13.71 8.90
N LEU A 46 -17.88 -13.74 9.44
CA LEU A 46 -17.43 -14.78 10.35
C LEU A 46 -18.15 -14.77 11.71
N LYS A 47 -18.72 -13.63 12.13
CA LYS A 47 -19.54 -13.56 13.36
C LYS A 47 -20.73 -14.51 13.36
N TYR A 48 -21.24 -14.87 12.18
CA TYR A 48 -22.39 -15.76 12.01
C TYR A 48 -22.00 -17.17 11.57
N THR A 49 -20.72 -17.41 11.24
CA THR A 49 -20.23 -18.71 10.80
C THR A 49 -20.07 -19.66 11.98
N ARG A 50 -20.67 -20.85 11.90
CA ARG A 50 -20.46 -21.90 12.90
C ARG A 50 -19.13 -22.63 12.62
N PRO A 51 -18.29 -22.84 13.65
CA PRO A 51 -17.09 -23.67 13.50
C PRO A 51 -17.48 -25.12 13.16
N GLN A 52 -16.62 -25.80 12.39
CA GLN A 52 -16.82 -27.22 12.06
C GLN A 52 -16.80 -28.12 13.30
N ASN A 53 -16.00 -27.78 14.29
CA ASN A 53 -15.93 -28.48 15.58
C ASN A 53 -16.27 -27.52 16.74
N PRO A 54 -17.55 -27.36 17.11
CA PRO A 54 -17.96 -26.40 18.15
C PRO A 54 -17.34 -26.68 19.52
N GLU A 55 -17.10 -27.95 19.85
CA GLU A 55 -16.56 -28.40 21.14
C GLU A 55 -15.16 -27.83 21.42
N GLU A 56 -14.32 -27.79 20.38
CA GLU A 56 -12.95 -27.28 20.45
C GLU A 56 -12.89 -25.79 20.77
N TYR A 57 -13.89 -25.02 20.31
CA TYR A 57 -13.92 -23.56 20.41
C TYR A 57 -14.93 -23.03 21.44
N LYS A 58 -15.47 -23.89 22.32
CA LYS A 58 -16.47 -23.50 23.35
C LYS A 58 -16.04 -22.34 24.23
N ARG A 59 -14.74 -22.21 24.50
CA ARG A 59 -14.18 -21.18 25.39
C ARG A 59 -14.01 -19.82 24.71
N MET A 60 -14.14 -19.74 23.38
CA MET A 60 -13.89 -18.51 22.64
C MET A 60 -15.15 -18.06 21.89
N PRO A 61 -15.71 -16.88 22.24
CA PRO A 61 -16.85 -16.33 21.53
C PRO A 61 -16.60 -16.20 20.03
N ASN A 62 -17.63 -16.40 19.21
CA ASN A 62 -17.50 -16.38 17.75
C ASN A 62 -16.99 -15.03 17.23
N TRP A 63 -17.41 -13.93 17.87
CA TRP A 63 -16.97 -12.57 17.51
C TRP A 63 -15.47 -12.36 17.75
N VAL A 64 -14.88 -12.99 18.77
CA VAL A 64 -13.43 -12.95 19.02
C VAL A 64 -12.68 -13.69 17.92
N ARG A 65 -13.17 -14.88 17.55
CA ARG A 65 -12.58 -15.67 16.46
C ARG A 65 -12.64 -14.94 15.12
N ALA A 66 -13.80 -14.34 14.82
CA ALA A 66 -13.99 -13.51 13.63
C ALA A 66 -12.97 -12.36 13.59
N GLU A 67 -12.82 -11.64 14.71
CA GLU A 67 -11.86 -10.53 14.84
C GLU A 67 -10.41 -10.98 14.65
N LEU A 68 -10.00 -12.11 15.25
CA LEU A 68 -8.65 -12.64 15.09
C LEU A 68 -8.34 -12.95 13.61
N VAL A 69 -9.30 -13.49 12.88
CA VAL A 69 -9.12 -13.83 11.46
C VAL A 69 -9.12 -12.58 10.59
N SER A 70 -10.10 -11.68 10.74
CA SER A 70 -10.19 -10.45 9.94
C SER A 70 -8.99 -9.53 10.14
N ARG A 71 -8.42 -9.51 11.35
CA ARG A 71 -7.26 -8.68 11.68
C ARG A 71 -6.03 -8.98 10.82
N HIS A 72 -5.87 -10.20 10.30
CA HIS A 72 -4.78 -10.50 9.38
C HIS A 72 -4.88 -9.73 8.05
N LEU A 73 -6.10 -9.47 7.56
CA LEU A 73 -6.30 -8.62 6.38
C LEU A 73 -6.04 -7.14 6.70
N ALA A 74 -6.46 -6.67 7.87
CA ALA A 74 -6.15 -5.32 8.33
C ALA A 74 -4.63 -5.09 8.45
N HIS A 75 -3.90 -6.02 9.09
CA HIS A 75 -2.44 -5.97 9.15
C HIS A 75 -1.78 -6.01 7.77
N SER A 76 -2.35 -6.78 6.84
CA SER A 76 -1.86 -6.81 5.45
C SER A 76 -2.04 -5.45 4.76
N ALA A 77 -3.17 -4.77 4.99
CA ALA A 77 -3.39 -3.42 4.50
C ALA A 77 -2.39 -2.41 5.09
N GLU A 78 -2.12 -2.49 6.39
CA GLU A 78 -1.11 -1.67 7.06
C GLU A 78 0.28 -1.91 6.47
N ALA A 79 0.66 -3.16 6.23
CA ALA A 79 1.91 -3.52 5.57
C ALA A 79 2.02 -2.89 4.18
N LEU A 80 0.93 -2.81 3.42
CA LEU A 80 0.92 -2.12 2.12
C LEU A 80 1.11 -0.60 2.25
N ILE A 81 0.62 0.02 3.32
CA ILE A 81 0.89 1.44 3.60
C ILE A 81 2.37 1.65 3.93
N VAL A 82 2.96 0.76 4.72
CA VAL A 82 4.40 0.79 5.02
C VAL A 82 5.21 0.62 3.74
N ALA A 83 4.87 -0.37 2.90
CA ALA A 83 5.53 -0.59 1.61
C ALA A 83 5.48 0.67 0.72
N GLN A 84 4.33 1.35 0.64
CA GLN A 84 4.20 2.60 -0.11
C GLN A 84 5.11 3.72 0.41
N LYS A 85 5.22 3.86 1.75
CA LYS A 85 6.14 4.84 2.36
C LYS A 85 7.60 4.51 2.06
N SER A 86 7.95 3.23 2.16
CA SER A 86 9.29 2.74 1.84
C SER A 86 9.67 3.02 0.38
N LEU A 87 8.75 2.84 -0.58
CA LEU A 87 8.99 3.17 -1.99
C LEU A 87 9.31 4.66 -2.21
N VAL A 88 8.64 5.57 -1.49
CA VAL A 88 8.98 7.00 -1.54
C VAL A 88 10.36 7.24 -0.93
N ALA A 89 10.62 6.64 0.23
CA ALA A 89 11.91 6.78 0.91
C ALA A 89 13.07 6.26 0.04
N THR A 90 12.88 5.16 -0.69
CA THR A 90 13.86 4.62 -1.64
C THR A 90 14.23 5.64 -2.70
N TYR A 91 13.24 6.27 -3.35
CA TYR A 91 13.51 7.28 -4.37
C TYR A 91 14.21 8.52 -3.79
N LEU A 92 13.77 8.99 -2.63
CA LEU A 92 14.39 10.14 -1.95
C LEU A 92 15.83 9.85 -1.53
N ALA A 93 16.10 8.66 -0.99
CA ALA A 93 17.44 8.21 -0.64
C ALA A 93 18.32 8.13 -1.89
N TYR A 94 17.81 7.60 -3.00
CA TYR A 94 18.56 7.57 -4.26
C TYR A 94 18.95 8.98 -4.72
N ARG A 95 17.99 9.92 -4.73
CA ARG A 95 18.29 11.33 -5.10
C ARG A 95 19.35 11.94 -4.20
N LYS A 96 19.25 11.73 -2.89
CA LYS A 96 20.19 12.27 -1.90
C LYS A 96 21.61 11.71 -2.09
N TYR A 97 21.74 10.39 -2.24
CA TYR A 97 23.05 9.73 -2.20
C TYR A 97 23.71 9.57 -3.57
N PHE A 98 22.95 9.55 -4.67
CA PHE A 98 23.47 9.25 -6.00
C PHE A 98 23.30 10.37 -7.02
N VAL A 99 22.38 11.32 -6.80
CA VAL A 99 22.13 12.44 -7.73
C VAL A 99 22.70 13.77 -7.19
N GLY A 100 22.96 13.86 -5.88
CA GLY A 100 23.48 15.09 -5.26
C GLY A 100 22.43 16.20 -5.09
N ALA A 101 21.14 15.90 -5.33
CA ALA A 101 20.06 16.85 -5.13
C ALA A 101 19.79 17.02 -3.62
N GLY A 102 20.03 18.21 -3.10
CA GLY A 102 19.74 18.56 -1.70
C GLY A 102 18.23 18.57 -1.41
N PRO A 103 17.81 18.51 -0.12
CA PRO A 103 16.38 18.52 0.27
C PRO A 103 15.55 19.65 -0.36
N ASP A 104 16.17 20.80 -0.63
CA ASP A 104 15.51 22.00 -1.16
C ASP A 104 15.22 21.90 -2.68
N GLU A 105 15.98 21.11 -3.43
CA GLU A 105 15.68 20.72 -4.81
C GLU A 105 14.65 19.58 -4.91
N ILE A 106 14.28 18.97 -3.77
CA ILE A 106 13.30 17.89 -3.70
C ILE A 106 11.87 18.43 -3.58
N ALA A 107 11.68 19.53 -2.85
CA ALA A 107 10.39 20.19 -2.67
C ALA A 107 9.95 21.03 -3.88
N SER A 108 10.89 21.37 -4.77
CA SER A 108 10.70 22.22 -5.96
C SER A 108 10.49 21.38 -7.22
N GLY A 109 9.46 20.53 -7.24
CA GLY A 109 8.93 20.03 -8.52
C GLY A 109 8.53 21.21 -9.44
N PRO A 110 8.48 21.03 -10.77
CA PRO A 110 8.19 22.13 -11.70
C PRO A 110 6.92 22.85 -11.26
N LYS A 111 7.06 24.10 -10.79
CA LYS A 111 5.93 24.95 -10.44
C LYS A 111 5.12 25.11 -11.72
N ARG A 112 3.95 24.47 -11.81
CA ARG A 112 2.96 24.79 -12.84
C ARG A 112 2.70 26.29 -12.72
N LYS A 113 3.22 27.08 -13.66
CA LYS A 113 2.78 28.45 -13.85
C LYS A 113 1.33 28.35 -14.31
N TRP A 114 0.42 28.75 -13.45
CA TRP A 114 -0.95 29.01 -13.85
C TRP A 114 -0.94 30.39 -14.53
N ASP A 115 -0.86 30.39 -15.86
CA ASP A 115 -1.05 31.62 -16.63
C ASP A 115 -2.55 31.95 -16.61
N TYR A 116 -2.92 32.89 -15.73
CA TYR A 116 -4.25 33.52 -15.70
C TYR A 116 -4.34 34.65 -16.74
N SER A 117 -3.97 34.39 -17.98
CA SER A 117 -4.27 35.33 -19.07
C SER A 117 -5.65 35.01 -19.62
N SER A 118 -6.64 35.75 -19.12
CA SER A 118 -7.98 35.93 -19.72
C SER A 118 -7.92 36.94 -20.86
#